data_AF-A0A937QRY6-F1
#
_entry.id   AF-A0A937QRY6-F1
#
_cell.length_a   1.000
_cell.length_b   1.000
_cell.length_c   1.000
_cell.angle_alpha   90.00
_cell.angle_beta   90.00
_cell.angle_gamma   90.00
#
_symmetry.space_group_name_H-M   'P 1'
#
loop_
_entity.id
_entity.type
_entity.pdbx_description
1 polymer ?
#
loop_
_entity_poly.entity_id
_entity_poly.type
_entity_poly.pdbx_seq_one_letter_code
_entity_poly.pdbx_strand_id
1 'polypeptide(L)'
;MSAVIDNRPERGWREILFEVIFEADTPAGKWFDIVLIVCILLSVATVMLDSVSDINASHGRLLHAVEWFFTILFTVEYILRLLCVGKPIRYAVSFFGIVDLLAILPTYVSPLFPSSRHLVVVRVLRVLRIFRVLKLGHHTKEATLLRKALYASRRKILVFFSAVATLVVIIGSLMYVIEGQENGFTSMPRSVYLAIVTLTTVGYGDISPQTPAGQFLAAIVMILGYSHTYAAATSSSDGNITIEGQSVRLGESWQNGPVVLAWDSVTGGTSNISDARNVVLHEFAHQLDQEDGAADGAPTLEHRSRYIAWARVLGAEYESLQRRKKKRRRSIMNKYGATNPAEFFAVATETFFEKAKQMKKRHPELYEELREYYKLDPVEWV
;
A
#
# COMPACT_ATOMS: atom_id res chain seq x y z
N MET A 1 9.99 -7.94 -9.63
CA MET A 1 10.63 -6.70 -10.11
C MET A 1 12.13 -6.62 -9.86
N SER A 2 12.65 -6.67 -8.63
CA SER A 2 14.11 -6.52 -8.42
C SER A 2 14.98 -7.49 -9.25
N ALA A 3 14.61 -8.77 -9.37
CA ALA A 3 15.34 -9.72 -10.23
C ALA A 3 15.10 -9.55 -11.76
N VAL A 4 14.12 -8.74 -12.18
CA VAL A 4 13.77 -8.47 -13.58
C VAL A 4 14.44 -7.18 -14.06
N ILE A 5 14.45 -6.15 -13.20
CA ILE A 5 15.13 -4.85 -13.43
C ILE A 5 16.66 -5.05 -13.53
N ASP A 6 17.21 -6.00 -12.77
CA ASP A 6 18.65 -6.34 -12.79
C ASP A 6 19.12 -7.03 -14.10
N ASN A 7 18.21 -7.30 -15.05
CA ASN A 7 18.52 -7.91 -16.36
C ASN A 7 18.07 -7.00 -17.52
N ARG A 8 18.26 -5.69 -17.39
CA ARG A 8 18.05 -4.71 -18.46
C ARG A 8 19.02 -5.01 -19.63
N PRO A 9 18.55 -5.05 -20.89
CA PRO A 9 19.44 -5.22 -22.05
C PRO A 9 20.35 -3.99 -22.25
N GLU A 10 21.59 -4.22 -22.68
CA GLU A 10 22.65 -3.19 -22.67
C GLU A 10 22.58 -2.13 -23.78
N ARG A 11 21.76 -2.31 -24.85
CA ARG A 11 21.36 -1.30 -25.87
C ARG A 11 20.49 -1.89 -26.99
N GLY A 12 19.68 -1.05 -27.64
CA GLY A 12 18.99 -1.35 -28.93
C GLY A 12 17.47 -1.50 -28.83
N TRP A 13 16.83 -2.13 -29.83
CA TRP A 13 15.37 -2.28 -29.89
C TRP A 13 14.78 -3.01 -28.66
N ARG A 14 15.57 -3.88 -28.02
CA ARG A 14 15.19 -4.59 -26.79
C ARG A 14 15.07 -3.66 -25.58
N GLU A 15 15.88 -2.61 -25.51
CA GLU A 15 15.84 -1.62 -24.43
C GLU A 15 14.57 -0.77 -24.52
N ILE A 16 14.23 -0.32 -25.73
CA ILE A 16 12.99 0.43 -26.00
C ILE A 16 11.76 -0.43 -25.66
N LEU A 17 11.77 -1.70 -26.07
CA LEU A 17 10.69 -2.64 -25.73
C LEU A 17 10.63 -2.93 -24.23
N PHE A 18 11.77 -3.03 -23.55
CA PHE A 18 11.81 -3.22 -22.10
C PHE A 18 11.23 -2.00 -21.38
N GLU A 19 11.59 -0.79 -21.81
CA GLU A 19 11.07 0.46 -21.25
C GLU A 19 9.55 0.58 -21.46
N VAL A 20 9.04 0.29 -22.66
CA VAL A 20 7.59 0.32 -22.92
C VAL A 20 6.82 -0.75 -22.13
N ILE A 21 7.38 -1.95 -21.96
CA ILE A 21 6.65 -3.08 -21.35
C ILE A 21 6.78 -3.12 -19.82
N PHE A 22 7.90 -2.65 -19.25
CA PHE A 22 8.20 -2.77 -17.82
C PHE A 22 8.33 -1.41 -17.10
N GLU A 23 8.54 -0.31 -17.82
CA GLU A 23 8.73 1.03 -17.23
C GLU A 23 7.57 1.97 -17.60
N ALA A 24 6.62 2.15 -16.68
CA ALA A 24 5.47 3.03 -16.85
C ALA A 24 5.79 4.54 -16.80
N ASP A 25 7.07 4.93 -16.76
CA ASP A 25 7.46 6.34 -16.69
C ASP A 25 7.31 7.04 -18.05
N THR A 26 7.37 6.30 -19.15
CA THR A 26 7.17 6.84 -20.49
C THR A 26 5.69 6.93 -20.88
N PRO A 27 5.27 7.91 -21.72
CA PRO A 27 3.91 7.97 -22.24
C PRO A 27 3.49 6.69 -22.97
N ALA A 28 4.42 6.07 -23.70
CA ALA A 28 4.18 4.82 -24.41
C ALA A 28 3.95 3.65 -23.45
N GLY A 29 4.73 3.55 -22.37
CA GLY A 29 4.53 2.54 -21.33
C GLY A 29 3.20 2.69 -20.60
N LYS A 30 2.79 3.92 -20.28
CA LYS A 30 1.47 4.19 -19.68
C LYS A 30 0.32 3.74 -20.58
N TRP A 31 0.38 4.08 -21.87
CA TRP A 31 -0.64 3.66 -22.83
C TRP A 31 -0.67 2.14 -23.00
N PHE A 32 0.50 1.49 -23.05
CA PHE A 32 0.60 0.04 -23.11
C PHE A 32 -0.08 -0.61 -21.89
N ASP A 33 0.23 -0.13 -20.68
CA ASP A 33 -0.36 -0.64 -19.43
C ASP A 33 -1.88 -0.44 -19.40
N ILE A 34 -2.39 0.73 -19.76
CA ILE A 34 -3.84 1.02 -19.80
C ILE A 34 -4.54 0.07 -20.79
N VAL A 35 -4.01 -0.06 -22.00
CA VAL A 35 -4.57 -0.95 -23.03
C VAL A 35 -4.55 -2.40 -22.54
N LEU A 36 -3.46 -2.83 -21.90
CA LEU A 36 -3.33 -4.19 -21.39
C LEU A 36 -4.32 -4.45 -20.25
N ILE A 37 -4.52 -3.51 -19.33
CA ILE A 37 -5.52 -3.57 -18.27
C ILE A 37 -6.93 -3.72 -18.86
N VAL A 38 -7.29 -2.88 -19.84
CA VAL A 38 -8.59 -2.96 -20.52
C VAL A 38 -8.77 -4.32 -21.19
N CYS A 39 -7.74 -4.83 -21.88
CA CYS A 39 -7.76 -6.17 -22.47
C CYS A 39 -7.94 -7.28 -21.43
N ILE A 40 -7.28 -7.19 -20.26
CA ILE A 40 -7.46 -8.14 -19.15
C ILE A 40 -8.89 -8.10 -18.65
N LEU A 41 -9.45 -6.92 -18.40
CA LEU A 41 -10.82 -6.76 -17.92
C LEU A 41 -11.85 -7.30 -18.92
N LEU A 42 -11.70 -6.98 -20.21
CA LEU A 42 -12.57 -7.51 -21.26
C LEU A 42 -12.42 -9.04 -21.42
N SER A 43 -11.21 -9.56 -21.28
CA SER A 43 -10.98 -11.00 -21.29
C SER A 43 -11.66 -11.69 -20.09
N VAL A 44 -11.64 -11.09 -18.91
CA VAL A 44 -12.30 -11.63 -17.72
C VAL A 44 -13.82 -11.56 -17.88
N ALA A 45 -14.34 -10.44 -18.39
CA ALA A 45 -15.75 -10.28 -18.72
C ALA A 45 -16.22 -11.35 -19.74
N THR A 46 -15.41 -11.65 -20.76
CA THR A 46 -15.71 -12.73 -21.72
C THR A 46 -15.87 -14.09 -21.02
N VAL A 47 -15.00 -14.41 -20.05
CA VAL A 47 -15.11 -15.66 -19.27
C VAL A 47 -16.32 -15.66 -18.36
N MET A 48 -16.67 -14.51 -17.76
CA MET A 48 -17.89 -14.38 -16.97
C MET A 48 -19.14 -14.58 -17.84
N LEU A 49 -19.18 -14.01 -19.04
CA LEU A 49 -20.28 -14.21 -19.99
C LEU A 49 -20.37 -15.66 -20.49
N ASP A 50 -19.23 -16.32 -20.75
CA ASP A 50 -19.17 -17.74 -21.13
C ASP A 50 -19.72 -18.66 -20.01
N SER A 51 -19.65 -18.23 -18.74
CA SER A 51 -20.20 -18.99 -17.62
C SER A 51 -21.73 -18.95 -17.51
N VAL A 52 -22.40 -18.00 -18.18
CA VAL A 52 -23.86 -17.89 -18.22
C VAL A 52 -24.40 -18.81 -19.31
N SER A 53 -25.22 -19.80 -18.93
CA SER A 53 -25.73 -20.84 -19.84
C SER A 53 -26.45 -20.29 -21.08
N ASP A 54 -27.30 -19.28 -20.89
CA ASP A 54 -28.15 -18.72 -21.96
C ASP A 54 -27.32 -17.94 -22.99
N ILE A 55 -26.29 -17.25 -22.51
CA ILE A 55 -25.34 -16.51 -23.36
C ILE A 55 -24.42 -17.49 -24.09
N ASN A 56 -23.94 -18.53 -23.40
CA ASN A 56 -23.12 -19.57 -24.02
C ASN A 56 -23.89 -20.29 -25.14
N ALA A 57 -25.15 -20.66 -24.91
CA ALA A 57 -25.98 -21.33 -25.90
C ALA A 57 -26.19 -20.50 -27.18
N SER A 58 -26.33 -19.17 -27.04
CA SER A 58 -26.59 -18.26 -28.16
C SER A 58 -25.32 -17.72 -28.84
N HIS A 59 -24.26 -17.44 -28.07
CA HIS A 59 -23.06 -16.72 -28.52
C HIS A 59 -21.74 -17.48 -28.29
N GLY A 60 -21.79 -18.76 -27.88
CA GLY A 60 -20.59 -19.53 -27.50
C GLY A 60 -19.49 -19.58 -28.56
N ARG A 61 -19.84 -19.63 -29.86
CA ARG A 61 -18.85 -19.55 -30.96
C ARG A 61 -18.13 -18.21 -31.00
N LEU A 62 -18.86 -17.10 -30.81
CA LEU A 62 -18.28 -15.76 -30.79
C LEU A 62 -17.42 -15.56 -29.54
N LEU A 63 -17.91 -15.98 -28.37
CA LEU A 63 -17.15 -15.93 -27.12
C LEU A 63 -15.87 -16.74 -27.20
N HIS A 64 -15.90 -17.94 -27.80
CA HIS A 64 -14.71 -18.74 -28.03
C HIS A 64 -13.71 -18.06 -28.99
N ALA A 65 -14.19 -17.40 -30.06
CA ALA A 65 -13.32 -16.64 -30.96
C ALA A 65 -12.66 -15.44 -30.26
N VAL A 66 -13.43 -14.70 -29.45
CA VAL A 66 -12.92 -13.59 -28.62
C VAL A 66 -11.91 -14.10 -27.58
N GLU A 67 -12.16 -15.27 -27.00
CA GLU A 67 -11.22 -15.89 -26.07
C GLU A 67 -9.88 -16.25 -26.74
N TRP A 68 -9.93 -16.81 -27.95
CA TRP A 68 -8.73 -17.08 -28.75
C TRP A 68 -8.00 -15.78 -29.11
N PHE A 69 -8.73 -14.72 -29.47
CA PHE A 69 -8.14 -13.40 -29.72
C PHE A 69 -7.35 -12.90 -28.51
N PHE A 70 -7.95 -12.87 -27.31
CA PHE A 70 -7.25 -12.46 -26.09
C PHE A 70 -6.10 -13.40 -25.72
N THR A 71 -6.27 -14.71 -25.93
CA THR A 71 -5.20 -15.68 -25.67
C THR A 71 -3.99 -15.41 -26.56
N ILE A 72 -4.20 -15.19 -27.87
CA ILE A 72 -3.14 -14.86 -28.81
C ILE A 72 -2.49 -13.53 -28.43
N LEU A 73 -3.28 -12.50 -28.11
CA LEU A 73 -2.79 -11.20 -27.67
C LEU A 73 -1.87 -11.33 -26.43
N PHE A 74 -2.29 -12.06 -25.39
CA PHE A 74 -1.49 -12.32 -24.20
C PHE A 74 -0.29 -13.25 -24.47
N THR A 75 -0.37 -14.12 -25.48
CA THR A 75 0.76 -14.96 -25.89
C THR A 75 1.84 -14.09 -26.52
N VAL A 76 1.45 -13.18 -27.43
CA VAL A 76 2.36 -12.22 -28.04
C VAL A 76 3.00 -11.35 -26.97
N GLU A 77 2.21 -10.82 -26.04
CA GLU A 77 2.73 -10.02 -24.92
C GLU A 77 3.70 -10.80 -24.02
N TYR A 78 3.39 -12.06 -23.67
CA TYR A 78 4.30 -12.91 -22.91
C TYR A 78 5.61 -13.21 -23.66
N ILE A 79 5.54 -13.45 -24.97
CA ILE A 79 6.72 -13.64 -25.82
C ILE A 79 7.56 -12.36 -25.87
N LEU A 80 6.93 -11.20 -26.08
CA LEU A 80 7.63 -9.91 -26.09
C LEU A 80 8.36 -9.67 -24.77
N ARG A 81 7.73 -9.98 -23.63
CA ARG A 81 8.34 -9.93 -22.29
C ARG A 81 9.55 -10.85 -22.17
N LEU A 82 9.48 -12.07 -22.69
CA LEU A 82 10.62 -13.00 -22.68
C LEU A 82 11.77 -12.51 -23.58
N LEU A 83 11.47 -11.91 -24.73
CA LEU A 83 12.45 -11.48 -25.72
C LEU A 83 13.19 -10.19 -25.31
N CYS A 84 12.54 -9.30 -24.56
CA CYS A 84 13.17 -8.04 -24.12
C CYS A 84 13.99 -8.20 -22.84
N VAL A 85 13.72 -9.22 -22.01
CA VAL A 85 14.50 -9.49 -20.78
C VAL A 85 15.81 -10.21 -21.11
N GLY A 86 16.93 -9.78 -20.51
CA GLY A 86 18.24 -10.38 -20.78
C GLY A 86 18.39 -11.87 -20.42
N LYS A 87 17.56 -12.38 -19.48
CA LYS A 87 17.54 -13.80 -19.05
C LYS A 87 16.12 -14.37 -19.07
N PRO A 88 15.62 -14.86 -20.23
CA PRO A 88 14.22 -15.28 -20.40
C PRO A 88 13.79 -16.41 -19.46
N ILE A 89 14.65 -17.41 -19.23
CA ILE A 89 14.33 -18.56 -18.37
C ILE A 89 14.08 -18.11 -16.92
N ARG A 90 14.87 -17.15 -16.43
CA ARG A 90 14.71 -16.62 -15.06
C ARG A 90 13.39 -15.85 -14.93
N TYR A 91 12.94 -15.18 -16.00
CA TYR A 91 11.63 -14.55 -16.03
C TYR A 91 10.50 -15.58 -16.08
N ALA A 92 10.59 -16.59 -16.95
CA ALA A 92 9.56 -17.62 -17.12
C ALA A 92 9.25 -18.37 -15.81
N VAL A 93 10.27 -18.64 -14.98
CA VAL A 93 10.15 -19.33 -13.68
C VAL A 93 9.81 -18.36 -12.53
N SER A 94 9.75 -17.05 -12.78
CA SER A 94 9.36 -16.07 -11.77
C SER A 94 7.85 -16.12 -11.48
N PHE A 95 7.42 -15.62 -10.32
CA PHE A 95 5.99 -15.54 -9.97
C PHE A 95 5.14 -14.94 -11.09
N PHE A 96 5.58 -13.81 -11.66
CA PHE A 96 4.84 -13.15 -12.73
C PHE A 96 4.89 -13.91 -14.06
N GLY A 97 6.03 -14.50 -14.41
CA GLY A 97 6.14 -15.32 -15.62
C GLY A 97 5.27 -16.59 -15.56
N ILE A 98 5.13 -17.18 -14.38
CA ILE A 98 4.21 -18.30 -14.14
C ILE A 98 2.75 -17.83 -14.26
N VAL A 99 2.39 -16.69 -13.68
CA VAL A 99 1.03 -16.11 -13.81
C VAL A 99 0.69 -15.84 -15.28
N ASP A 100 1.61 -15.24 -16.04
CA ASP A 100 1.41 -14.96 -17.46
C ASP A 100 1.24 -16.26 -18.28
N LEU A 101 2.00 -17.30 -17.96
CA LEU A 101 1.88 -18.62 -18.59
C LEU A 101 0.54 -19.30 -18.25
N LEU A 102 0.17 -19.34 -16.96
CA LEU A 102 -1.08 -19.95 -16.50
C LEU A 102 -2.31 -19.23 -17.06
N ALA A 103 -2.21 -17.94 -17.39
CA ALA A 103 -3.27 -17.16 -18.00
C ALA A 103 -3.60 -17.56 -19.45
N ILE A 104 -2.62 -18.07 -20.20
CA ILE A 104 -2.77 -18.49 -21.62
C ILE A 104 -2.87 -20.01 -21.80
N LEU A 105 -2.30 -20.78 -20.88
CA LEU A 105 -2.20 -22.24 -20.96
C LEU A 105 -3.56 -22.96 -21.18
N PRO A 106 -4.66 -22.60 -20.50
CA PRO A 106 -5.93 -23.34 -20.61
C PRO A 106 -6.46 -23.44 -22.04
N THR A 107 -6.36 -22.35 -22.80
CA THR A 107 -6.89 -22.25 -24.17
C THR A 107 -6.10 -23.15 -25.13
N TYR A 108 -4.78 -23.24 -24.98
CA TYR A 108 -3.93 -24.10 -25.82
C TYR A 108 -4.02 -25.58 -25.47
N VAL A 109 -4.26 -25.89 -24.19
CA VAL A 109 -4.34 -27.28 -23.71
C VAL A 109 -5.72 -27.89 -23.99
N SER A 110 -6.79 -27.09 -24.00
CA SER A 110 -8.16 -27.57 -24.20
C SER A 110 -8.37 -28.43 -25.47
N PRO A 111 -7.81 -28.11 -26.65
CA PRO A 111 -7.97 -28.93 -27.86
C PRO A 111 -7.21 -30.26 -27.84
N LEU A 112 -6.18 -30.41 -26.98
CA LEU A 112 -5.37 -31.63 -26.88
C LEU A 112 -6.10 -32.79 -26.18
N PHE A 113 -7.21 -32.49 -25.50
CA PHE A 113 -8.03 -33.48 -24.77
C PHE A 113 -9.48 -33.55 -25.29
N PRO A 114 -9.71 -34.04 -26.53
CA PRO A 114 -11.04 -34.07 -27.14
C PRO A 114 -11.98 -35.17 -26.59
N SER A 115 -11.49 -36.12 -25.80
CA SER A 115 -12.27 -37.28 -25.35
C SER A 115 -13.16 -36.99 -24.13
N SER A 116 -14.37 -37.57 -24.12
CA SER A 116 -15.40 -37.43 -23.08
C SER A 116 -14.93 -37.74 -21.65
N ARG A 117 -13.93 -38.60 -21.48
CA ARG A 117 -13.34 -38.98 -20.19
C ARG A 117 -12.45 -37.86 -19.57
N HIS A 118 -12.06 -36.85 -20.34
CA HIS A 118 -11.21 -35.73 -19.89
C HIS A 118 -11.96 -34.39 -19.75
N LEU A 119 -13.28 -34.37 -19.91
CA LEU A 119 -14.09 -33.14 -19.81
C LEU A 119 -13.98 -32.46 -18.44
N VAL A 120 -13.76 -33.23 -17.37
CA VAL A 120 -13.51 -32.68 -16.02
C VAL A 120 -12.18 -31.93 -15.96
N VAL A 121 -11.12 -32.48 -16.57
CA VAL A 121 -9.80 -31.83 -16.62
C VAL A 121 -9.88 -30.52 -17.39
N VAL A 122 -10.54 -30.52 -18.56
CA VAL A 122 -10.74 -29.31 -19.35
C VAL A 122 -11.52 -28.24 -18.58
N ARG A 123 -12.56 -28.63 -17.81
CA ARG A 123 -13.31 -27.69 -16.95
C ARG A 123 -12.45 -27.11 -15.83
N VAL A 124 -11.64 -27.94 -15.17
CA VAL A 124 -10.71 -27.47 -14.12
C VAL A 124 -9.68 -26.50 -14.69
N LEU A 125 -9.17 -26.75 -15.90
CA LEU A 125 -8.25 -25.82 -16.57
C LEU A 125 -8.90 -24.45 -16.87
N ARG A 126 -10.22 -24.39 -17.10
CA ARG A 126 -10.92 -23.09 -17.28
C ARG A 126 -10.85 -22.21 -16.03
N VAL A 127 -10.79 -22.79 -14.83
CA VAL A 127 -10.63 -22.02 -13.57
C VAL A 127 -9.31 -21.27 -13.56
N LEU A 128 -8.26 -21.82 -14.18
CA LEU A 128 -6.97 -21.14 -14.29
C LEU A 128 -7.06 -19.82 -15.05
N ARG A 129 -8.11 -19.57 -15.84
CA ARG A 129 -8.34 -18.27 -16.48
C ARG A 129 -8.50 -17.14 -15.46
N ILE A 130 -8.83 -17.44 -14.19
CA ILE A 130 -8.83 -16.47 -13.09
C ILE A 130 -7.44 -15.86 -12.86
N PHE A 131 -6.36 -16.59 -13.20
CA PHE A 131 -4.99 -16.05 -13.14
C PHE A 131 -4.78 -14.87 -14.08
N ARG A 132 -5.63 -14.68 -15.13
CA ARG A 132 -5.61 -13.46 -15.96
C ARG A 132 -5.81 -12.20 -15.11
N VAL A 133 -6.65 -12.26 -14.07
CA VAL A 133 -6.84 -11.14 -13.12
C VAL A 133 -5.54 -10.84 -12.36
N LEU A 134 -4.76 -11.87 -12.01
CA LEU A 134 -3.49 -11.67 -11.30
C LEU A 134 -2.41 -11.00 -12.16
N LYS A 135 -2.59 -10.93 -13.50
CA LYS A 135 -1.70 -10.13 -14.38
C LYS A 135 -1.75 -8.63 -14.06
N LEU A 136 -2.84 -8.13 -13.47
CA LEU A 136 -2.95 -6.73 -13.01
C LEU A 136 -1.84 -6.35 -12.01
N GLY A 137 -1.33 -7.32 -11.25
CA GLY A 137 -0.27 -7.10 -10.26
C GLY A 137 1.09 -6.70 -10.86
N HIS A 138 1.26 -6.73 -12.18
CA HIS A 138 2.48 -6.28 -12.85
C HIS A 138 2.62 -4.75 -12.89
N HIS A 139 1.50 -4.01 -12.80
CA HIS A 139 1.39 -2.66 -13.36
C HIS A 139 1.46 -1.53 -12.33
N THR A 140 1.94 -1.80 -11.11
CA THR A 140 2.05 -0.74 -10.10
C THR A 140 3.39 -0.77 -9.38
N LYS A 141 4.11 0.36 -9.42
CA LYS A 141 5.17 0.65 -8.44
C LYS A 141 4.61 0.51 -7.02
N GLU A 142 3.32 0.80 -6.81
CA GLU A 142 2.61 0.59 -5.54
C GLU A 142 2.48 -0.88 -5.13
N ALA A 143 2.32 -1.86 -6.05
CA ALA A 143 2.30 -3.28 -5.68
C ALA A 143 3.61 -3.72 -5.03
N THR A 144 4.73 -3.09 -5.40
CA THR A 144 6.01 -3.36 -4.74
C THR A 144 6.05 -2.84 -3.31
N LEU A 145 5.44 -1.67 -3.05
CA LEU A 145 5.29 -1.13 -1.70
C LEU A 145 4.40 -2.02 -0.85
N LEU A 146 3.21 -2.38 -1.36
CA LEU A 146 2.29 -3.29 -0.67
C LEU A 146 2.96 -4.64 -0.38
N ARG A 147 3.70 -5.20 -1.34
CA ARG A 147 4.45 -6.46 -1.16
C ARG A 147 5.53 -6.32 -0.10
N LYS A 148 6.29 -5.21 -0.07
CA LYS A 148 7.29 -4.95 0.97
C LYS A 148 6.63 -4.86 2.34
N ALA A 149 5.50 -4.15 2.45
CA ALA A 149 4.74 -4.04 3.69
C ALA A 149 4.19 -5.40 4.17
N LEU A 150 3.59 -6.18 3.27
CA LEU A 150 3.12 -7.55 3.56
C LEU A 150 4.27 -8.46 4.00
N TYR A 151 5.41 -8.39 3.32
CA TYR A 151 6.57 -9.21 3.68
C TYR A 151 7.14 -8.80 5.04
N ALA A 152 7.21 -7.49 5.35
CA ALA A 152 7.61 -7.00 6.66
C ALA A 152 6.64 -7.47 7.77
N SER A 153 5.34 -7.47 7.48
CA SER A 153 4.28 -7.88 8.41
C SER A 153 4.01 -9.38 8.44
N ARG A 154 4.68 -10.19 7.61
CA ARG A 154 4.36 -11.63 7.41
C ARG A 154 4.35 -12.43 8.70
N ARG A 155 5.28 -12.17 9.63
CA ARG A 155 5.36 -12.87 10.92
C ARG A 155 4.17 -12.52 11.81
N LYS A 156 3.82 -11.23 11.88
CA LYS A 156 2.66 -10.74 12.65
C LYS A 156 1.35 -11.30 12.08
N ILE A 157 1.21 -11.28 10.76
CA ILE A 157 0.09 -11.87 10.02
C ILE A 157 -0.02 -13.37 10.30
N LEU A 158 1.09 -14.12 10.23
CA LEU A 158 1.10 -15.56 10.47
C LEU A 158 0.69 -15.89 11.91
N VAL A 159 1.24 -15.19 12.90
CA VAL A 159 0.86 -15.36 14.31
C VAL A 159 -0.63 -15.08 14.48
N PHE A 160 -1.12 -13.97 13.93
CA PHE A 160 -2.54 -13.62 13.97
C PHE A 160 -3.45 -14.71 13.39
N PHE A 161 -3.23 -15.09 12.13
CA PHE A 161 -4.06 -16.10 11.48
C PHE A 161 -3.94 -17.47 12.15
N SER A 162 -2.78 -17.82 12.72
CA SER A 162 -2.63 -19.07 13.48
C SER A 162 -3.43 -19.06 14.79
N ALA A 163 -3.46 -17.93 15.50
CA ALA A 163 -4.25 -17.77 16.71
C ALA A 163 -5.75 -17.82 16.39
N VAL A 164 -6.20 -17.10 15.36
CA VAL A 164 -7.59 -17.13 14.88
C VAL A 164 -7.98 -18.54 14.44
N ALA A 165 -7.15 -19.22 13.65
CA ALA A 165 -7.41 -20.59 13.21
C ALA A 165 -7.56 -21.56 14.39
N THR A 166 -6.69 -21.46 15.39
CA THR A 166 -6.77 -22.28 16.61
C THR A 166 -8.05 -21.98 17.38
N LEU A 167 -8.39 -20.70 17.54
CA LEU A 167 -9.59 -20.26 18.25
C LEU A 167 -10.88 -20.74 17.57
N VAL A 168 -11.02 -20.59 16.25
CA VAL A 168 -12.22 -21.06 15.53
C VAL A 168 -12.34 -22.57 15.56
N VAL A 169 -11.22 -23.31 15.57
CA VAL A 169 -11.24 -24.77 15.76
C VAL A 169 -11.74 -25.12 17.15
N ILE A 170 -11.24 -24.48 18.21
CA ILE A 170 -11.69 -24.72 19.59
C ILE A 170 -13.18 -24.41 19.74
N ILE A 171 -13.62 -23.23 19.32
CA ILE A 171 -15.02 -22.80 19.40
C ILE A 171 -15.91 -23.73 18.59
N GLY A 172 -15.54 -24.03 17.33
CA GLY A 172 -16.32 -24.92 16.47
C GLY A 172 -16.45 -26.32 17.07
N SER A 173 -15.39 -26.83 17.69
CA SER A 173 -15.42 -28.13 18.40
C SER A 173 -16.37 -28.10 19.59
N LEU A 174 -16.32 -27.03 20.38
CA LEU A 174 -17.19 -26.87 21.55
C LEU A 174 -18.66 -26.74 21.12
N MET A 175 -18.94 -25.96 20.07
CA MET A 175 -20.28 -25.84 19.48
C MET A 175 -20.80 -27.17 18.95
N TYR A 176 -19.95 -27.98 18.30
CA TYR A 176 -20.32 -29.33 17.85
C TYR A 176 -20.79 -30.21 19.01
N VAL A 177 -20.08 -30.17 20.14
CA VAL A 177 -20.41 -30.97 21.33
C VAL A 177 -21.65 -30.44 22.07
N ILE A 178 -21.81 -29.12 22.18
CA ILE A 178 -22.93 -28.50 22.90
C ILE A 178 -24.24 -28.65 22.14
N GLU A 179 -24.23 -28.39 20.83
CA GLU A 179 -25.45 -28.38 20.02
C GLU A 179 -25.82 -29.77 19.50
N GLY A 180 -24.83 -30.60 19.19
CA GLY A 180 -25.05 -31.95 18.65
C GLY A 180 -25.64 -31.96 17.23
N GLN A 181 -25.73 -33.16 16.65
CA GLN A 181 -26.17 -33.33 15.26
C GLN A 181 -27.63 -32.94 15.01
N GLU A 182 -28.49 -33.06 16.04
CA GLU A 182 -29.92 -32.75 15.97
C GLU A 182 -30.19 -31.27 15.65
N ASN A 183 -29.29 -30.37 16.04
CA ASN A 183 -29.39 -28.92 15.82
C ASN A 183 -28.64 -28.44 14.56
N GLY A 184 -28.30 -29.34 13.63
CA GLY A 184 -27.64 -29.00 12.36
C GLY A 184 -26.10 -28.93 12.41
N PHE A 185 -25.50 -29.24 13.57
CA PHE A 185 -24.06 -29.36 13.77
C PHE A 185 -23.60 -30.79 13.45
N THR A 186 -23.74 -31.19 12.17
CA THR A 186 -23.55 -32.58 11.73
C THR A 186 -22.08 -33.05 11.73
N SER A 187 -21.12 -32.12 11.66
CA SER A 187 -19.70 -32.43 11.68
C SER A 187 -18.87 -31.29 12.27
N MET A 188 -17.71 -31.61 12.84
CA MET A 188 -16.78 -30.63 13.40
C MET A 188 -16.36 -29.55 12.38
N PRO A 189 -16.02 -29.85 11.10
CA PRO A 189 -15.72 -28.81 10.11
C PRO A 189 -16.89 -27.84 9.85
N ARG A 190 -18.14 -28.34 9.88
CA ARG A 190 -19.34 -27.52 9.72
C ARG A 190 -19.53 -26.56 10.89
N SER A 191 -19.21 -27.00 12.11
CA SER A 191 -19.23 -26.15 13.30
C SER A 191 -18.10 -25.12 13.31
N VAL A 192 -16.92 -25.48 12.80
CA VAL A 192 -15.80 -24.53 12.59
C VAL A 192 -16.16 -23.47 11.54
N TYR A 193 -16.88 -23.86 10.48
CA TYR A 193 -17.40 -22.90 9.50
C TYR A 193 -18.30 -21.84 10.16
N LEU A 194 -19.22 -22.25 11.05
CA LEU A 194 -20.02 -21.29 11.82
C LEU A 194 -19.12 -20.38 12.67
N ALA A 195 -18.14 -20.93 13.38
CA ALA A 195 -17.23 -20.14 14.19
C ALA A 195 -16.48 -19.08 13.36
N ILE A 196 -16.06 -19.42 12.14
CA ILE A 196 -15.44 -18.47 11.19
C ILE A 196 -16.44 -17.39 10.78
N VAL A 197 -17.64 -17.76 10.32
CA VAL A 197 -18.67 -16.82 9.84
C VAL A 197 -19.12 -15.86 10.94
N THR A 198 -19.21 -16.33 12.18
CA THR A 198 -19.57 -15.53 13.36
C THR A 198 -18.42 -14.62 13.77
N LEU A 199 -17.18 -15.14 13.87
CA LEU A 199 -16.01 -14.37 14.29
C LEU A 199 -15.65 -13.27 13.28
N THR A 200 -15.84 -13.53 11.99
CA THR A 200 -15.59 -12.56 10.90
C THR A 200 -16.77 -11.61 10.66
N THR A 201 -17.80 -11.66 11.50
CA THR A 201 -19.01 -10.83 11.44
C THR A 201 -19.77 -10.90 10.11
N VAL A 202 -19.59 -11.98 9.33
CA VAL A 202 -20.30 -12.21 8.06
C VAL A 202 -21.74 -12.63 8.31
N GLY A 203 -21.96 -13.59 9.22
CA GLY A 203 -23.29 -13.95 9.71
C GLY A 203 -24.33 -14.36 8.65
N TYR A 204 -24.02 -15.33 7.78
CA TYR A 204 -24.96 -15.80 6.73
C TYR A 204 -26.31 -16.32 7.27
N GLY A 205 -26.36 -16.80 8.53
CA GLY A 205 -27.59 -17.30 9.15
C GLY A 205 -28.03 -18.69 8.68
N ASP A 206 -27.19 -19.40 7.92
CA ASP A 206 -27.43 -20.75 7.41
C ASP A 206 -27.29 -21.85 8.47
N ILE A 207 -26.55 -21.58 9.54
CA ILE A 207 -26.41 -22.42 10.73
C ILE A 207 -26.42 -21.50 11.95
N SER A 208 -27.12 -21.87 13.03
CA SER A 208 -27.15 -21.07 14.26
C SER A 208 -27.43 -21.94 15.48
N PRO A 209 -26.84 -21.63 16.64
CA PRO A 209 -27.10 -22.37 17.88
C PRO A 209 -28.57 -22.27 18.30
N GLN A 210 -29.13 -23.41 18.65
CA GLN A 210 -30.51 -23.52 19.14
C GLN A 210 -30.53 -23.68 20.66
N THR A 211 -29.48 -24.22 21.26
CA THR A 211 -29.43 -24.45 22.71
C THR A 211 -29.07 -23.16 23.47
N PRO A 212 -29.58 -22.95 24.70
CA PRO A 212 -29.19 -21.81 25.52
C PRO A 212 -27.67 -21.73 25.77
N ALA A 213 -27.02 -22.88 25.95
CA ALA A 213 -25.57 -22.94 26.17
C ALA A 213 -24.79 -22.56 24.89
N GLY A 214 -25.22 -23.01 23.72
CA GLY A 214 -24.59 -22.65 22.45
C GLY A 214 -24.86 -21.18 22.08
N GLN A 215 -26.04 -20.65 22.39
CA GLN A 215 -26.34 -19.22 22.22
C GLN A 215 -25.47 -18.35 23.13
N PHE A 216 -25.29 -18.74 24.39
CA PHE A 216 -24.39 -18.07 25.31
C PHE A 216 -22.94 -18.08 24.81
N LEU A 217 -22.45 -19.24 24.36
CA LEU A 217 -21.13 -19.36 23.76
C LEU A 217 -20.99 -18.47 22.51
N ALA A 218 -21.98 -18.47 21.62
CA ALA A 218 -21.97 -17.64 20.43
C ALA A 218 -21.96 -16.13 20.77
N ALA A 219 -22.69 -15.70 21.80
CA ALA A 219 -22.65 -14.33 22.28
C ALA A 219 -21.24 -13.92 22.74
N ILE A 220 -20.54 -14.78 23.49
CA ILE A 220 -19.13 -14.54 23.88
C ILE A 220 -18.26 -14.40 22.63
N VAL A 221 -18.42 -15.28 21.65
CA VAL A 221 -17.62 -15.27 20.42
C VAL A 221 -17.85 -14.00 19.59
N MET A 222 -19.10 -13.52 19.51
CA MET A 222 -19.42 -12.27 18.83
C MET A 222 -18.74 -11.06 19.51
N ILE A 223 -18.68 -11.04 20.84
CA ILE A 223 -17.98 -9.99 21.60
C ILE A 223 -16.46 -10.09 21.39
N LEU A 224 -15.90 -11.31 21.43
CA LEU A 224 -14.48 -11.55 21.19
C LEU A 224 -14.06 -11.17 19.77
N GLY A 225 -14.89 -11.45 18.76
CA GLY A 225 -14.67 -11.04 17.37
C GLY A 225 -14.58 -9.52 17.23
N TYR A 226 -15.43 -8.78 17.96
CA TYR A 226 -15.38 -7.32 18.01
C TYR A 226 -14.11 -6.78 18.70
N SER A 227 -13.61 -7.48 19.72
CA SER A 227 -12.42 -7.11 20.51
C SER A 227 -11.08 -7.32 19.77
N HIS A 228 -11.08 -7.99 18.61
CA HIS A 228 -9.89 -8.14 17.77
C HIS A 228 -9.49 -6.85 17.03
N THR A 229 -10.05 -5.69 17.36
CA THR A 229 -9.41 -4.40 17.09
C THR A 229 -8.07 -4.37 17.82
N TYR A 230 -7.01 -4.74 17.10
CA TYR A 230 -5.65 -4.81 17.59
C TYR A 230 -5.19 -3.50 18.23
N ALA A 231 -5.11 -3.49 19.56
CA ALA A 231 -4.25 -2.56 20.29
C ALA A 231 -2.81 -3.06 20.16
N ALA A 232 -2.12 -2.61 19.11
CA ALA A 232 -0.69 -2.87 18.99
C ALA A 232 0.05 -1.96 19.98
N ALA A 233 0.83 -2.55 20.88
CA ALA A 233 1.75 -1.80 21.73
C ALA A 233 2.67 -0.97 20.83
N THR A 234 2.62 0.34 21.00
CA THR A 234 3.50 1.28 20.30
C THR A 234 4.60 1.64 21.28
N SER A 235 5.83 1.27 20.95
CA SER A 235 7.02 1.84 21.58
C SER A 235 7.52 2.96 20.67
N SER A 236 7.14 4.19 20.99
CA SER A 236 7.83 5.36 20.42
C SER A 236 9.05 5.63 21.29
N SER A 237 10.23 5.63 20.67
CA SER A 237 11.49 5.99 21.32
C SER A 237 11.81 7.42 20.94
N ASP A 238 11.71 8.32 21.91
CA ASP A 238 12.26 9.68 21.83
C ASP A 238 13.53 9.72 22.70
N GLY A 239 14.65 9.37 22.08
CA GLY A 239 15.94 9.22 22.79
C GLY A 239 15.90 8.10 23.85
N ASN A 240 16.15 8.46 25.12
CA ASN A 240 16.32 7.50 26.24
C ASN A 240 15.02 7.09 26.96
N ILE A 241 13.85 7.55 26.52
CA ILE A 241 12.57 7.24 27.18
C ILE A 241 11.69 6.43 26.22
N THR A 242 11.32 5.22 26.65
CA THR A 242 10.31 4.40 25.98
C THR A 242 8.96 4.73 26.61
N ILE A 243 8.07 5.36 25.83
CA ILE A 243 6.67 5.50 26.25
C ILE A 243 5.89 4.34 25.65
N GLU A 244 5.46 3.42 26.49
CA GLU A 244 4.56 2.32 26.12
C GLU A 244 3.11 2.76 26.36
N GLY A 245 2.32 2.84 25.27
CA GLY A 245 0.89 3.14 25.33
C GLY A 245 0.08 2.14 24.50
N GLN A 246 -1.09 1.75 25.01
CA GLN A 246 -2.10 1.01 24.25
C GLN A 246 -3.02 2.01 23.56
N SER A 247 -2.96 2.09 22.23
CA SER A 247 -3.99 2.79 21.44
C SER A 247 -4.79 1.76 20.63
N VAL A 248 -6.11 1.85 20.70
CA VAL A 248 -7.03 1.11 19.83
C VAL A 248 -6.96 1.76 18.45
N ARG A 249 -6.38 1.07 17.46
CA ARG A 249 -6.03 1.65 16.15
C ARG A 249 -7.19 1.55 15.16
N LEU A 250 -7.73 2.69 14.73
CA LEU A 250 -8.66 2.82 13.59
C LEU A 250 -8.00 3.49 12.35
N GLY A 251 -6.74 3.93 12.45
CA GLY A 251 -5.96 4.47 11.31
C GLY A 251 -4.71 5.23 11.77
N GLU A 252 -3.64 5.20 10.96
CA GLU A 252 -2.42 6.03 11.11
C GLU A 252 -1.80 6.33 9.74
N SER A 253 -1.19 7.52 9.61
CA SER A 253 -0.38 8.00 8.47
C SER A 253 1.07 7.48 8.56
N TRP A 254 1.72 7.30 7.40
CA TRP A 254 2.99 6.56 7.26
C TRP A 254 4.18 7.50 7.01
N GLN A 255 5.37 7.15 7.53
CA GLN A 255 6.68 7.83 7.37
C GLN A 255 7.24 7.87 5.92
N ASN A 256 6.43 7.49 4.94
CA ASN A 256 6.72 7.55 3.50
C ASN A 256 5.38 7.37 2.77
N GLY A 257 4.47 8.31 3.02
CA GLY A 257 3.07 8.18 2.68
C GLY A 257 2.36 9.53 2.49
N PRO A 258 1.09 9.51 2.10
CA PRO A 258 0.33 10.72 1.84
C PRO A 258 0.29 11.62 3.09
N VAL A 259 0.49 12.93 2.89
CA VAL A 259 0.29 13.93 3.94
C VAL A 259 -1.20 14.00 4.25
N VAL A 260 -1.60 13.54 5.44
CA VAL A 260 -3.00 13.56 5.89
C VAL A 260 -3.19 14.76 6.80
N LEU A 261 -4.04 15.70 6.37
CA LEU A 261 -4.32 16.92 7.10
C LEU A 261 -5.79 16.94 7.53
N ALA A 262 -6.05 17.33 8.78
CA ALA A 262 -7.41 17.60 9.22
C ALA A 262 -7.92 18.87 8.52
N TRP A 263 -9.02 18.76 7.78
CA TRP A 263 -9.57 19.85 6.97
C TRP A 263 -9.87 21.13 7.78
N ASP A 264 -10.33 20.97 9.03
CA ASP A 264 -10.59 22.09 9.94
C ASP A 264 -9.30 22.84 10.33
N SER A 265 -8.16 22.15 10.42
CA SER A 265 -6.85 22.76 10.69
C SER A 265 -6.29 23.50 9.47
N VAL A 266 -6.58 23.02 8.26
CA VAL A 266 -6.15 23.66 7.00
C VAL A 266 -6.95 24.95 6.75
N THR A 267 -8.26 24.90 6.96
CA THR A 267 -9.13 26.09 6.82
C THR A 267 -8.86 27.13 7.91
N GLY A 268 -8.52 26.73 9.14
CA GLY A 268 -8.09 27.64 10.20
C GLY A 268 -6.76 28.35 9.91
N GLY A 269 -5.73 27.64 9.45
CA GLY A 269 -4.40 28.21 9.15
C GLY A 269 -4.39 29.13 7.93
N THR A 270 -5.17 28.83 6.89
CA THR A 270 -5.31 29.69 5.70
C THR A 270 -6.08 30.99 5.97
N SER A 271 -6.83 31.06 7.07
CA SER A 271 -7.61 32.24 7.47
C SER A 271 -6.76 33.35 8.10
N ASN A 272 -5.54 33.03 8.58
CA ASN A 272 -4.68 34.01 9.24
C ASN A 272 -3.19 33.80 8.92
N ILE A 273 -2.80 34.13 7.68
CA ILE A 273 -1.45 33.99 7.10
C ILE A 273 -0.34 34.76 7.88
N SER A 274 -0.70 35.52 8.92
CA SER A 274 0.23 36.39 9.65
C SER A 274 0.73 35.84 10.99
N ASP A 275 0.26 34.67 11.43
CA ASP A 275 0.54 34.16 12.77
C ASP A 275 1.78 33.24 12.88
N ALA A 276 2.36 32.79 11.76
CA ALA A 276 3.46 31.81 11.70
C ALA A 276 3.08 30.48 12.34
N ARG A 277 1.87 29.98 12.00
CA ARG A 277 1.32 28.69 12.42
C ARG A 277 0.61 28.01 11.27
N ASN A 278 1.40 27.57 10.30
CA ASN A 278 0.87 26.91 9.13
C ASN A 278 1.07 25.41 9.21
N VAL A 279 0.02 24.69 9.62
CA VAL A 279 0.06 23.22 9.74
C VAL A 279 0.44 22.57 8.40
N VAL A 280 0.03 23.14 7.27
CA VAL A 280 0.40 22.59 5.95
C VAL A 280 1.91 22.70 5.74
N LEU A 281 2.48 23.91 5.85
CA LEU A 281 3.92 24.11 5.65
C LEU A 281 4.75 23.31 6.66
N HIS A 282 4.25 23.16 7.89
CA HIS A 282 4.88 22.39 8.95
C HIS A 282 5.02 20.91 8.57
N GLU A 283 3.92 20.27 8.18
CA GLU A 283 3.93 18.85 7.81
C GLU A 283 4.73 18.59 6.52
N PHE A 284 4.68 19.53 5.55
CA PHE A 284 5.51 19.43 4.35
C PHE A 284 7.01 19.55 4.65
N ALA A 285 7.41 20.40 5.59
CA ALA A 285 8.81 20.51 6.00
C ALA A 285 9.32 19.18 6.60
N HIS A 286 8.50 18.49 7.41
CA HIS A 286 8.86 17.17 7.92
C HIS A 286 9.02 16.12 6.82
N GLN A 287 8.21 16.18 5.75
CA GLN A 287 8.39 15.28 4.61
C GLN A 287 9.67 15.56 3.83
N LEU A 288 10.06 16.83 3.69
CA LEU A 288 11.31 17.22 3.05
C LEU A 288 12.53 16.82 3.87
N ASP A 289 12.43 16.94 5.20
CA ASP A 289 13.46 16.46 6.13
C ASP A 289 13.67 14.95 6.00
N GLN A 290 12.57 14.19 5.94
CA GLN A 290 12.58 12.73 5.91
C GLN A 290 12.87 12.10 4.54
N GLU A 291 13.17 12.90 3.52
CA GLU A 291 13.40 12.40 2.16
C GLU A 291 14.62 11.45 2.09
N ASP A 292 15.65 11.70 2.89
CA ASP A 292 16.82 10.83 3.01
C ASP A 292 16.66 9.70 4.05
N GLY A 293 15.53 9.67 4.74
CA GLY A 293 15.17 8.69 5.78
C GLY A 293 15.56 9.09 7.20
N ALA A 294 16.17 10.25 7.43
CA ALA A 294 16.45 10.81 8.75
C ALA A 294 15.46 11.94 9.11
N ALA A 295 15.18 12.13 10.40
CA ALA A 295 14.36 13.24 10.89
C ALA A 295 15.21 14.12 11.80
N ASP A 296 16.19 14.82 11.21
CA ASP A 296 17.25 15.53 11.92
C ASP A 296 17.33 17.03 11.59
N GLY A 297 16.36 17.58 10.86
CA GLY A 297 16.32 18.98 10.43
C GLY A 297 17.30 19.32 9.30
N ALA A 298 17.82 18.32 8.58
CA ALA A 298 18.72 18.46 7.45
C ALA A 298 18.14 17.79 6.18
N PRO A 299 17.22 18.47 5.46
CA PRO A 299 16.67 17.94 4.22
C PRO A 299 17.74 17.72 3.13
N THR A 300 17.39 16.97 2.09
CA THR A 300 18.28 16.74 0.94
C THR A 300 18.75 18.06 0.30
N LEU A 301 20.06 18.34 0.34
CA LEU A 301 20.65 19.52 -0.29
C LEU A 301 21.35 19.17 -1.61
N GLU A 302 21.31 20.08 -2.61
CA GLU A 302 21.88 19.88 -3.96
C GLU A 302 23.36 19.45 -3.95
N HIS A 303 24.14 19.93 -2.99
CA HIS A 303 25.58 19.68 -2.90
C HIS A 303 26.00 19.35 -1.47
N ARG A 304 26.88 18.36 -1.31
CA ARG A 304 27.44 17.98 0.00
C ARG A 304 28.13 19.14 0.73
N SER A 305 28.72 20.07 -0.01
CA SER A 305 29.38 21.26 0.55
C SER A 305 28.42 22.20 1.29
N ARG A 306 27.13 22.19 0.95
CA ARG A 306 26.12 23.03 1.60
C ARG A 306 25.73 22.55 2.99
N TYR A 307 25.86 21.27 3.30
CA TYR A 307 25.51 20.75 4.63
C TYR A 307 26.32 21.42 5.75
N ILE A 308 27.55 21.86 5.46
CA ILE A 308 28.38 22.58 6.43
C ILE A 308 27.78 23.96 6.75
N ALA A 309 27.36 24.70 5.72
CA ALA A 309 26.73 26.01 5.88
C ALA A 309 25.38 25.87 6.59
N TRP A 310 24.56 24.91 6.14
CA TRP A 310 23.26 24.56 6.72
C TRP A 310 23.36 24.24 8.22
N ALA A 311 24.20 23.26 8.59
CA ALA A 311 24.37 22.85 9.98
C ALA A 311 24.88 24.00 10.86
N ARG A 312 25.78 24.85 10.34
CA ARG A 312 26.28 26.02 11.06
C ARG A 312 25.17 27.04 11.33
N VAL A 313 24.38 27.39 10.31
CA VAL A 313 23.35 28.43 10.39
C VAL A 313 22.14 27.94 11.19
N LEU A 314 21.55 26.81 10.81
CA LEU A 314 20.38 26.26 11.51
C LEU A 314 20.74 25.86 12.94
N GLY A 315 21.92 25.26 13.17
CA GLY A 315 22.39 24.92 14.51
C GLY A 315 22.51 26.15 15.41
N ALA A 316 23.16 27.23 14.93
CA ALA A 316 23.30 28.46 15.71
C ALA A 316 21.95 29.11 16.04
N GLU A 317 21.00 29.10 15.10
CA GLU A 317 19.68 29.68 15.29
C GLU A 317 18.77 28.83 16.17
N TYR A 318 18.87 27.50 16.07
CA TYR A 318 18.21 26.57 16.98
C TYR A 318 18.66 26.80 18.43
N GLU A 319 19.96 26.87 18.68
CA GLU A 319 20.50 27.16 20.01
C GLU A 319 20.08 28.56 20.50
N SER A 320 20.06 29.56 19.60
CA SER A 320 19.57 30.92 19.89
C SER A 320 18.11 30.88 20.35
N LEU A 321 17.25 30.11 19.66
CA LEU A 321 15.85 29.94 20.01
C LEU A 321 15.68 29.21 21.35
N GLN A 322 16.47 28.17 21.63
CA GLN A 322 16.49 27.49 22.93
C GLN A 322 16.86 28.45 24.08
N ARG A 323 17.91 29.26 23.91
CA ARG A 323 18.32 30.27 24.90
C ARG A 323 17.22 31.31 25.14
N ARG A 324 16.54 31.77 24.08
CA ARG A 324 15.41 32.71 24.18
C ARG A 324 14.20 32.09 24.87
N LYS A 325 13.88 30.82 24.61
CA LYS A 325 12.82 30.05 25.30
C LYS A 325 13.10 29.97 26.80
N LYS A 326 14.33 29.61 27.20
CA LYS A 326 14.75 29.55 28.61
C LYS A 326 14.61 30.89 29.33
N LYS A 327 14.99 31.99 28.67
CA LYS A 327 14.89 33.36 29.20
C LYS A 327 13.48 33.99 29.07
N ARG A 328 12.48 33.22 28.63
CA ARG A 328 11.10 33.67 28.34
C ARG A 328 11.01 34.91 27.43
N ARG A 329 12.02 35.15 26.58
CA ARG A 329 12.05 36.29 25.65
C ARG A 329 11.11 36.04 24.46
N ARG A 330 10.59 37.13 23.88
CA ARG A 330 9.79 37.10 22.65
C ARG A 330 10.69 36.75 21.45
N SER A 331 10.15 35.94 20.52
CA SER A 331 10.79 35.53 19.28
C SER A 331 9.75 35.60 18.15
N ILE A 332 10.21 35.75 16.90
CA ILE A 332 9.31 35.68 15.74
C ILE A 332 8.93 34.23 15.40
N MET A 333 9.87 33.30 15.61
CA MET A 333 9.66 31.86 15.49
C MET A 333 8.97 31.32 16.75
N ASN A 334 8.04 30.39 16.56
CA ASN A 334 7.35 29.71 17.65
C ASN A 334 8.34 28.97 18.55
N LYS A 335 8.16 29.03 19.88
CA LYS A 335 9.01 28.35 20.86
C LYS A 335 8.93 26.82 20.76
N TYR A 336 7.92 26.31 20.06
CA TYR A 336 7.80 24.90 19.72
C TYR A 336 8.99 24.39 18.90
N GLY A 337 9.53 25.20 17.97
CA GLY A 337 10.71 24.83 17.18
C GLY A 337 12.01 24.68 17.99
N ALA A 338 12.00 24.97 19.29
CA ALA A 338 13.16 24.71 20.15
C ALA A 338 13.16 23.27 20.72
N THR A 339 12.26 22.39 20.29
CA THR A 339 12.10 21.03 20.82
C THR A 339 13.19 20.11 20.29
N ASN A 340 13.32 19.98 18.98
CA ASN A 340 14.41 19.26 18.32
C ASN A 340 14.74 19.95 16.97
N PRO A 341 15.84 19.57 16.29
CA PRO A 341 16.22 20.16 15.01
C PRO A 341 15.18 20.04 13.88
N ALA A 342 14.46 18.92 13.78
CA ALA A 342 13.40 18.74 12.78
C ALA A 342 12.24 19.74 12.99
N GLU A 343 11.80 19.89 14.23
CA GLU A 343 10.79 20.88 14.62
C GLU A 343 11.27 22.32 14.41
N PHE A 344 12.57 22.55 14.58
CA PHE A 344 13.17 23.85 14.28
C PHE A 344 13.04 24.17 12.79
N PHE A 345 13.40 23.22 11.93
CA PHE A 345 13.30 23.38 10.48
C PHE A 345 11.86 23.61 10.02
N ALA A 346 10.89 22.87 10.58
CA ALA A 346 9.47 23.06 10.28
C ALA A 346 8.97 24.46 10.68
N VAL A 347 9.27 24.92 11.89
CA VAL A 347 8.88 26.27 12.35
C VAL A 347 9.62 27.38 11.61
N ALA A 348 10.88 27.15 11.23
CA ALA A 348 11.65 28.08 10.40
C ALA A 348 11.02 28.20 9.01
N THR A 349 10.56 27.09 8.43
CA THR A 349 9.83 27.05 7.16
C THR A 349 8.51 27.83 7.23
N GLU A 350 7.70 27.61 8.26
CA GLU A 350 6.47 28.41 8.48
C GLU A 350 6.80 29.91 8.54
N THR A 351 7.82 30.28 9.31
CA THR A 351 8.23 31.69 9.49
C THR A 351 8.77 32.29 8.20
N PHE A 352 9.45 31.50 7.36
CA PHE A 352 10.00 31.92 6.07
C PHE A 352 8.90 32.34 5.10
N PHE A 353 7.83 31.56 4.99
CA PHE A 353 6.71 31.86 4.09
C PHE A 353 5.74 32.90 4.65
N GLU A 354 5.44 32.87 5.96
CA GLU A 354 4.41 33.75 6.54
C GLU A 354 4.95 35.09 7.07
N LYS A 355 6.21 35.12 7.53
CA LYS A 355 6.84 36.30 8.15
C LYS A 355 8.16 36.68 7.48
N ALA A 356 8.26 36.48 6.17
CA ALA A 356 9.47 36.67 5.36
C ALA A 356 10.23 37.98 5.64
N LYS A 357 9.54 39.14 5.61
CA LYS A 357 10.15 40.46 5.88
C LYS A 357 10.77 40.55 7.28
N GLN A 358 10.10 39.96 8.27
CA GLN A 358 10.52 39.99 9.67
C GLN A 358 11.68 39.01 9.92
N MET A 359 11.63 37.86 9.25
CA MET A 359 12.70 36.87 9.26
C MET A 359 13.98 37.43 8.62
N LYS A 360 13.90 37.98 7.40
CA LYS A 360 15.05 38.62 6.72
C LYS A 360 15.70 39.71 7.57
N LYS A 361 14.91 40.47 8.33
CA LYS A 361 15.43 41.53 9.23
C LYS A 361 16.09 40.98 10.51
N ARG A 362 15.56 39.91 11.10
CA ARG A 362 16.00 39.42 12.44
C ARG A 362 16.91 38.21 12.41
N HIS A 363 16.85 37.44 11.33
CA HIS A 363 17.52 36.17 11.09
C HIS A 363 17.99 36.11 9.62
N PRO A 364 18.86 37.05 9.18
CA PRO A 364 19.22 37.19 7.76
C PRO A 364 19.92 35.95 7.19
N GLU A 365 20.86 35.35 7.93
CA GLU A 365 21.58 34.16 7.46
C GLU A 365 20.64 32.95 7.29
N LEU A 366 19.73 32.73 8.24
CA LEU A 366 18.72 31.67 8.16
C LEU A 366 17.76 31.90 6.99
N TYR A 367 17.39 33.16 6.74
CA TYR A 367 16.54 33.50 5.61
C TYR A 367 17.21 33.18 4.28
N GLU A 368 18.49 33.52 4.12
CA GLU A 368 19.24 33.25 2.89
C GLU A 368 19.42 31.74 2.66
N GLU A 369 19.71 30.95 3.69
CA GLU A 369 19.80 29.49 3.59
C GLU A 369 18.48 28.85 3.12
N LEU A 370 17.35 29.29 3.68
CA LEU A 370 16.02 28.82 3.27
C LEU A 370 15.64 29.33 1.88
N ARG A 371 16.02 30.56 1.50
CA ARG A 371 15.83 31.10 0.13
C ARG A 371 16.56 30.26 -0.90
N GLU A 372 17.81 29.89 -0.60
CA GLU A 372 18.61 29.04 -1.50
C GLU A 372 18.13 27.59 -1.53
N TYR A 373 17.55 27.09 -0.44
CA TYR A 373 16.97 25.75 -0.37
C TYR A 373 15.66 25.67 -1.17
N TYR A 374 14.69 26.54 -0.86
CA TYR A 374 13.39 26.56 -1.53
C TYR A 374 13.44 27.14 -2.94
N LYS A 375 14.51 27.86 -3.30
CA LYS A 375 14.64 28.61 -4.57
C LYS A 375 13.53 29.64 -4.78
N LEU A 376 12.99 30.20 -3.69
CA LEU A 376 11.88 31.14 -3.68
C LEU A 376 12.22 32.34 -2.79
N ASP A 377 11.73 33.54 -3.11
CA ASP A 377 11.85 34.73 -2.27
C ASP A 377 10.45 35.22 -1.81
N PRO A 378 9.94 34.76 -0.66
CA PRO A 378 8.63 35.18 -0.16
C PRO A 378 8.54 36.64 0.27
N VAL A 379 9.65 37.39 0.34
CA VAL A 379 9.58 38.84 0.60
C VAL A 379 8.94 39.57 -0.58
N GLU A 380 9.07 39.03 -1.79
CA GLU A 380 8.47 39.59 -3.01
C GLU A 380 6.96 39.30 -3.13
N TRP A 381 6.42 38.38 -2.32
CA TRP A 381 5.02 37.95 -2.41
C TRP A 381 4.05 38.76 -1.54
N VAL A 382 4.58 39.60 -0.64
CA VAL A 382 3.82 40.29 0.43
C VAL A 382 3.87 41.80 0.29
#